data_AF-X1T0Y9-F1
#
_entry.id   AF-X1T0Y9-F1
#
_cell.length_a   1.000
_cell.length_b   1.000
_cell.length_c   1.000
_cell.angle_alpha   90.00
_cell.angle_beta   90.00
_cell.angle_gamma   90.00
#
_symmetry.space_group_name_H-M   'P 1'
#
loop_
_entity.id
_entity.type
_entity.pdbx_description
1 polymer ?
#
loop_
_entity_poly.entity_id
_entity_poly.type
_entity_poly.pdbx_seq_one_letter_code
_entity_poly.pdbx_strand_id
1 'polypeptide(L)' 'MKATIINTICGFEDSTIFEGTEVEVLEIDHKNNRVKVKCPRRCVYVLGKEDIKFQKNNRLFL' A
#
# COMPACT_ATOMS: atom_id res chain seq x y z
N MET A 1 3.44 -7.50 -6.44
CA MET A 1 4.11 -6.18 -6.53
C MET A 1 4.18 -5.58 -5.14
N LYS A 2 5.24 -4.83 -4.77
CA LYS A 2 5.33 -4.18 -3.45
C LYS A 2 5.03 -2.69 -3.54
N ALA A 3 4.45 -2.14 -2.49
CA ALA A 3 4.24 -0.71 -2.32
C ALA A 3 4.60 -0.29 -0.89
N THR A 4 4.86 0.99 -0.72
CA THR A 4 5.12 1.60 0.57
C THR A 4 4.02 2.61 0.85
N ILE A 5 3.49 2.59 2.07
CA ILE A 5 2.51 3.56 2.57
C ILE A 5 3.22 4.91 2.72
N ILE A 6 2.67 5.98 2.16
CA ILE A 6 3.28 7.32 2.23
C ILE A 6 2.52 8.30 3.14
N ASN A 7 1.35 7.93 3.63
CA ASN A 7 0.61 8.66 4.65
C ASN A 7 0.24 7.70 5.77
N THR A 8 0.35 8.14 7.03
CA THR A 8 -0.16 7.34 8.15
C THR A 8 -1.68 7.22 8.07
N ILE A 9 -2.18 5.98 8.02
CA ILE A 9 -3.61 5.67 7.91
C ILE A 9 -4.10 5.16 9.26
N CYS A 10 -5.02 5.90 9.88
CA CYS A 10 -5.73 5.45 11.08
C CYS A 10 -6.81 4.44 10.68
N GLY A 11 -6.58 3.15 10.95
CA GLY A 11 -7.60 2.11 10.80
C GLY A 11 -8.63 2.11 11.95
N PHE A 12 -9.72 1.36 11.78
CA PHE A 12 -10.66 1.07 12.87
C PHE A 12 -10.07 -0.01 13.81
N GLU A 13 -10.31 0.12 15.13
CA GLU A 13 -9.85 -0.80 16.19
C GLU A 13 -8.32 -1.06 16.20
N ASP A 14 -7.55 -0.04 16.62
CA ASP A 14 -6.09 -0.12 16.90
C ASP A 14 -5.18 -0.50 15.72
N SER A 15 -5.71 -0.49 14.50
CA SER A 15 -4.97 -0.88 13.31
C SER A 15 -4.40 0.32 12.55
N THR A 16 -3.57 1.13 13.22
CA THR A 16 -2.84 2.22 12.57
C THR A 16 -1.75 1.66 11.66
N ILE A 17 -1.80 2.04 10.39
CA ILE A 17 -0.76 1.73 9.40
C ILE A 17 0.14 2.96 9.32
N PHE A 18 1.39 2.81 9.74
CA PHE A 18 2.33 3.91 9.75
C PHE A 18 2.88 4.19 8.35
N GLU A 19 3.18 5.46 8.08
CA GLU A 19 4.01 5.85 6.94
C GLU A 19 5.30 5.03 6.90
N GLY A 20 5.74 4.63 5.71
CA GLY A 20 6.91 3.78 5.51
C GLY A 20 6.62 2.29 5.61
N THR A 21 5.42 1.88 6.03
CA THR A 21 5.05 0.45 6.07
C THR A 21 5.07 -0.15 4.67
N GLU A 22 5.83 -1.23 4.48
CA GLU A 22 5.80 -2.02 3.26
C GLU A 22 4.57 -2.93 3.23
N VAL A 23 3.88 -2.93 2.09
CA VAL A 23 2.67 -3.73 1.86
C VAL A 23 2.75 -4.45 0.51
N GLU A 24 2.11 -5.61 0.43
CA GLU A 24 1.98 -6.36 -0.82
C GLU A 24 0.72 -5.91 -1.55
N VAL A 25 0.84 -5.49 -2.81
CA VAL A 25 -0.31 -5.10 -3.62
C VAL A 25 -0.97 -6.35 -4.19
N LEU A 26 -2.24 -6.54 -3.86
CA LEU A 26 -3.07 -7.65 -4.34
C LEU A 26 -3.85 -7.27 -5.60
N GLU A 27 -4.46 -6.09 -5.62
CA GLU A 27 -5.32 -5.64 -6.71
C GLU A 27 -5.31 -4.11 -6.83
N ILE A 28 -5.43 -3.58 -8.05
CA ILE A 28 -5.49 -2.14 -8.33
C ILE A 28 -6.79 -1.86 -9.08
N ASP A 29 -7.67 -1.08 -8.46
CA ASP A 29 -8.90 -0.58 -9.08
C ASP A 29 -8.66 0.82 -9.63
N HIS A 30 -8.40 0.89 -10.94
CA HIS A 30 -8.18 2.14 -11.66
C HIS A 30 -9.44 3.00 -11.78
N LYS A 31 -10.64 2.40 -11.75
CA LYS A 31 -11.90 3.13 -11.92
C LYS A 31 -12.23 3.94 -10.67
N ASN A 32 -11.96 3.37 -9.49
CA ASN A 32 -12.24 4.00 -8.21
C ASN A 32 -10.99 4.61 -7.55
N ASN A 33 -9.83 4.56 -8.21
CA ASN A 33 -8.54 5.02 -7.67
C ASN A 33 -8.18 4.36 -6.32
N ARG A 34 -8.51 3.08 -6.16
CA ARG A 34 -8.28 2.31 -4.93
C ARG A 34 -7.30 1.17 -5.17
N VAL A 35 -6.59 0.78 -4.11
CA VAL A 35 -5.61 -0.31 -4.15
C VAL A 35 -5.83 -1.23 -2.97
N LYS A 36 -5.98 -2.52 -3.26
CA LYS A 36 -6.09 -3.57 -2.26
C LYS A 36 -4.70 -4.06 -1.90
N VAL A 37 -4.33 -3.92 -0.64
CA VAL A 37 -3.00 -4.26 -0.13
C VAL A 37 -3.11 -5.26 1.02
N LYS A 38 -2.11 -6.11 1.16
CA LYS A 38 -1.92 -7.02 2.28
C LYS A 38 -0.82 -6.48 3.17
N CYS A 39 -1.18 -6.16 4.41
CA CYS A 39 -0.23 -5.75 5.44
C CYS A 39 0.51 -6.96 6.03
N PRO A 40 1.72 -6.76 6.58
CA PRO A 40 2.53 -7.84 7.16
C PRO A 40 1.84 -8.61 8.30
N ARG A 41 0.89 -7.97 9.01
CA ARG A 41 0.04 -8.61 10.04
C ARG A 41 -1.12 -9.45 9.49
N ARG A 42 -1.06 -9.87 8.22
CA ARG A 42 -2.10 -10.67 7.51
C ARG A 42 -3.46 -9.98 7.29
N CYS A 43 -3.60 -8.70 7.64
CA CYS A 43 -4.77 -7.91 7.33
C CYS A 43 -4.76 -7.46 5.86
N VAL A 44 -5.95 -7.36 5.26
CA VAL A 44 -6.13 -6.81 3.91
C VAL A 44 -6.84 -5.47 4.02
N TYR A 45 -6.25 -4.43 3.43
CA TYR A 45 -6.78 -3.08 3.42
C TYR A 45 -7.08 -2.62 2.01
N VAL A 46 -8.07 -1.74 1.87
CA VAL A 46 -8.36 -1.04 0.61
C VAL A 46 -8.07 0.44 0.81
N LEU A 47 -6.96 0.89 0.23
CA LEU A 47 -6.41 2.22 0.39
C LEU A 47 -6.65 3.07 -0.86
N GLY A 48 -6.56 4.40 -0.72
CA GLY A 48 -6.45 5.28 -1.88
C GLY A 48 -5.13 5.04 -2.60
N LYS A 49 -5.13 5.17 -3.93
CA LYS A 49 -3.88 5.11 -4.71
C LYS A 49 -2.91 6.25 -4.34
N GLU A 50 -3.46 7.36 -3.86
CA GLU A 50 -2.70 8.52 -3.36
C GLU A 50 -1.94 8.26 -2.05
N ASP A 51 -2.37 7.27 -1.25
CA ASP A 51 -1.73 6.93 0.02
C ASP A 51 -0.59 5.91 -0.11
N ILE A 52 -0.32 5.44 -1.34
CA ILE A 52 0.69 4.43 -1.61
C ILE A 52 1.66 4.85 -2.71
N LYS A 53 2.92 4.43 -2.55
CA LYS A 53 3.97 4.55 -3.55
C LYS A 53 4.41 3.16 -3.98
N PHE A 54 4.18 2.83 -5.25
CA PHE A 54 4.69 1.58 -5.82
C PHE A 54 6.21 1.59 -5.81
N GLN A 55 6.82 0.53 -5.30
CA GLN A 55 8.25 0.34 -5.43
C GLN A 55 8.52 0.05 -6.91
N LYS A 56 9.08 1.04 -7.63
CA LYS A 56 9.68 0.76 -8.94
C LYS A 56 10.87 -0.14 -8.64
N ASN A 57 10.83 -1.39 -9.12
CA ASN A 57 12.05 -2.17 -9.24
C ASN A 57 13.04 -1.28 -9.97
N ASN A 58 14.11 -0.89 -9.27
CA ASN A 58 15.16 -0.07 -9.81
C ASN A 58 15.82 -0.91 -10.92
N ARG A 59 15.32 -0.80 -12.15
CA ARG A 59 16.07 -1.24 -13.33
C ARG A 59 17.25 -0.28 -13.41
N LEU A 60 18.34 -0.65 -12.74
CA LEU A 60 19.67 -0.27 -13.17
C LEU A 60 19.80 -0.78 -14.61
N PHE A 61 19.50 0.10 -15.56
CA PHE A 61 20.08 0.01 -16.88
C PHE A 61 21.53 0.45 -16.71
N LEU A 62 22.41 -0.53 -16.56
CA LEU A 62 23.85 -0.39 -16.82
C LEU A 62 24.11 -0.92 -18.23
#